data_AF-A0A7X5VKA0-F1
#
_entry.id   AF-A0A7X5VKA0-F1
#
_cell.length_a   1.000
_cell.length_b   1.000
_cell.length_c   1.000
_cell.angle_alpha   90.00
_cell.angle_beta   90.00
_cell.angle_gamma   90.00
#
_symmetry.space_group_name_H-M   'P 1'
#
loop_
_entity.id
_entity.type
_entity.pdbx_description
1 polymer ?
#
loop_
_entity_poly.entity_id
_entity_poly.type
_entity_poly.pdbx_seq_one_letter_code
_entity_poly.pdbx_strand_id
1 'polypeptide(L)'
;NIAADVTEATAVYRNDEYVALLEASRPRFGAAMIEHANTLAVQLLRAGRTEQAIDQIDRVAEMLEAAGSASEKNLRTLQRLRGLAYLRLGEQQNCLVRHTIESCLLPIRGAGVHQIERGSRAAIEIYTDLLEHDP
;
A
#
# COMPACT_ATOMS: atom_id res chain seq x y z
N ASN A 1 -18.69 20.72 -10.79
CA ASN A 1 -18.13 20.89 -9.43
C ASN A 1 -18.39 19.66 -8.56
N ILE A 2 -17.86 18.49 -8.94
CA ILE A 2 -18.09 17.19 -8.25
C ILE A 2 -16.93 16.87 -7.25
N ALA A 3 -15.83 17.63 -7.31
CA ALA A 3 -14.65 17.45 -6.47
C ALA A 3 -14.77 18.02 -5.05
N ALA A 4 -15.79 18.85 -4.76
CA ALA A 4 -15.92 19.55 -3.48
C ALA A 4 -16.43 18.67 -2.32
N ASP A 5 -16.80 17.41 -2.59
CA ASP A 5 -17.51 16.56 -1.62
C ASP A 5 -16.82 15.20 -1.37
N VAL A 6 -15.56 15.02 -1.83
CA VAL A 6 -14.80 13.79 -1.58
C VAL A 6 -14.00 13.92 -0.30
N THR A 7 -14.54 13.32 0.76
CA THR A 7 -13.89 13.01 2.02
C THR A 7 -13.55 11.53 2.10
N GLU A 8 -12.75 11.13 3.10
CA GLU A 8 -12.47 9.71 3.38
C GLU A 8 -13.75 8.85 3.48
N ALA A 9 -14.79 9.37 4.14
CA ALA A 9 -16.06 8.67 4.32
C ALA A 9 -16.85 8.48 3.00
N THR A 10 -16.69 9.40 2.06
CA THR A 10 -17.40 9.40 0.77
C THR A 10 -16.58 8.80 -0.38
N ALA A 11 -15.30 8.51 -0.16
CA ALA A 11 -14.34 8.06 -1.16
C ALA A 11 -14.39 6.55 -1.43
N VAL A 12 -15.36 5.81 -0.89
CA VAL A 12 -15.43 4.33 -0.89
C VAL A 12 -15.20 3.71 -2.28
N TYR A 13 -15.52 4.42 -3.38
CA TYR A 13 -15.19 4.03 -4.76
C TYR A 13 -14.56 5.14 -5.60
N ARG A 14 -14.06 6.20 -4.96
CA ARG A 14 -13.49 7.40 -5.61
C ARG A 14 -12.05 7.65 -5.14
N ASN A 15 -11.32 6.56 -4.89
CA ASN A 15 -9.96 6.63 -4.34
C ASN A 15 -9.01 7.44 -5.24
N ASP A 16 -9.11 7.34 -6.57
CA ASP A 16 -8.31 8.16 -7.49
C ASP A 16 -8.57 9.67 -7.35
N GLU A 17 -9.84 10.07 -7.22
CA GLU A 17 -10.20 11.47 -7.00
C GLU A 17 -9.72 11.94 -5.63
N TYR A 18 -9.80 11.07 -4.63
CA TYR A 18 -9.33 11.40 -3.28
C TYR A 18 -7.80 11.52 -3.23
N VAL A 19 -7.06 10.65 -3.92
CA VAL A 19 -5.61 10.78 -4.13
C VAL A 19 -5.28 12.14 -4.73
N ALA A 20 -5.98 12.58 -5.78
CA ALA A 20 -5.73 13.88 -6.39
C ALA A 20 -5.94 15.04 -5.41
N LEU A 21 -6.96 14.97 -4.54
CA LEU A 21 -7.20 15.96 -3.49
C LEU A 21 -6.11 15.95 -2.40
N LEU A 22 -5.64 14.77 -2.00
CA LEU A 22 -4.56 14.61 -1.03
C LEU A 22 -3.22 15.05 -1.62
N GLU A 23 -2.98 14.89 -2.92
CA GLU A 23 -1.77 15.39 -3.56
C GLU A 23 -1.78 16.92 -3.66
N ALA A 24 -2.95 17.53 -3.88
CA ALA A 24 -3.15 18.97 -3.97
C ALA A 24 -3.11 19.67 -2.60
N SER A 25 -3.63 19.03 -1.55
CA SER A 25 -3.56 19.54 -0.19
C SER A 25 -2.32 18.97 0.51
N ARG A 26 -1.31 19.81 0.78
CA ARG A 26 -0.12 19.37 1.52
C ARG A 26 -0.01 20.18 2.81
N PRO A 27 -0.31 19.58 3.98
CA PRO A 27 -0.07 20.23 5.26
C PRO A 27 1.39 20.64 5.37
N ARG A 28 1.66 21.79 6.00
CA ARG A 28 3.01 22.37 6.01
C ARG A 28 3.85 21.96 7.22
N PHE A 29 3.23 21.54 8.33
CA PHE A 29 3.94 21.30 9.59
C PHE A 29 3.26 20.25 10.48
N GLY A 30 4.06 19.63 11.36
CA GLY A 30 3.59 18.83 12.50
C GLY A 30 2.98 17.46 12.17
N ALA A 31 2.28 16.89 13.16
CA ALA A 31 1.65 15.57 13.09
C ALA A 31 0.64 15.41 11.94
N ALA A 32 -0.02 16.51 11.54
CA ALA A 32 -0.93 16.54 10.40
C ALA A 32 -0.24 16.14 9.09
N MET A 33 1.07 16.38 8.93
CA MET A 33 1.82 15.91 7.76
C MET A 33 1.92 14.39 7.71
N ILE A 34 2.16 13.74 8.86
CA ILE A 34 2.31 12.28 8.96
C ILE A 34 0.96 11.61 8.73
N GLU A 35 -0.09 12.13 9.37
CA GLU A 35 -1.45 11.62 9.18
C GLU A 35 -1.87 11.72 7.72
N HIS A 36 -1.66 12.89 7.09
CA HIS A 36 -1.94 13.10 5.68
C HIS A 36 -1.15 12.16 4.76
N ALA A 37 0.15 12.01 5.03
CA ALA A 37 1.02 11.11 4.27
C ALA A 37 0.57 9.65 4.38
N ASN A 38 0.13 9.22 5.56
CA ASN A 38 -0.42 7.88 5.80
C ASN A 38 -1.76 7.67 5.08
N THR A 39 -2.65 8.66 5.13
CA THR A 39 -3.91 8.61 4.37
C THR A 39 -3.62 8.49 2.88
N LEU A 40 -2.70 9.28 2.34
CA LEU A 40 -2.29 9.20 0.94
C LEU A 40 -1.75 7.80 0.56
N ALA A 41 -0.88 7.20 1.37
CA ALA A 41 -0.39 5.84 1.17
C ALA A 41 -1.54 4.82 1.01
N VAL A 42 -2.51 4.86 1.93
CA VAL A 42 -3.66 3.95 1.91
C VAL A 42 -4.54 4.18 0.69
N GLN A 43 -4.81 5.44 0.33
CA GLN A 43 -5.65 5.76 -0.83
C GLN A 43 -4.96 5.39 -2.15
N LEU A 44 -3.64 5.58 -2.28
CA LEU A 44 -2.87 5.11 -3.43
C LEU A 44 -3.01 3.60 -3.63
N LEU A 45 -2.91 2.83 -2.53
CA LEU A 45 -3.07 1.38 -2.60
C LEU A 45 -4.50 0.99 -3.01
N ARG A 46 -5.52 1.65 -2.45
CA ARG A 46 -6.94 1.42 -2.79
C ARG A 46 -7.27 1.81 -4.22
N ALA A 47 -6.61 2.84 -4.76
CA ALA A 47 -6.71 3.26 -6.15
C ALA A 47 -5.94 2.33 -7.11
N GLY A 48 -5.22 1.33 -6.59
CA GLY A 48 -4.41 0.42 -7.41
C GLY A 48 -3.10 1.03 -7.92
N ARG A 49 -2.70 2.21 -7.42
CA ARG A 49 -1.42 2.86 -7.71
C ARG A 49 -0.34 2.28 -6.80
N THR A 50 -0.11 0.98 -6.91
CA THR A 50 0.58 0.19 -5.89
C THR A 50 2.04 0.58 -5.70
N GLU A 51 2.78 0.88 -6.77
CA GLU A 51 4.19 1.33 -6.64
C GLU A 51 4.27 2.66 -5.88
N GLN A 52 3.42 3.63 -6.24
CA GLN A 52 3.35 4.91 -5.53
C GLN A 52 2.95 4.72 -4.06
N ALA A 53 2.08 3.75 -3.77
CA ALA A 53 1.72 3.43 -2.40
C ALA A 53 2.92 2.90 -1.61
N ILE A 54 3.74 2.01 -2.18
CA ILE A 54 4.96 1.50 -1.54
C ILE A 54 5.92 2.65 -1.23
N ASP A 55 6.21 3.51 -2.22
CA ASP A 55 7.08 4.67 -2.02
C ASP A 55 6.56 5.61 -0.92
N GLN A 56 5.25 5.80 -0.86
CA GLN A 56 4.61 6.65 0.13
C GLN A 56 4.59 6.01 1.53
N ILE A 57 4.48 4.68 1.64
CA ILE A 57 4.60 3.97 2.93
C ILE A 57 6.01 4.13 3.49
N ASP A 58 7.03 3.96 2.66
CA ASP A 58 8.44 4.10 3.05
C ASP A 58 8.71 5.54 3.54
N ARG A 59 8.16 6.53 2.84
CA ARG A 59 8.20 7.94 3.27
C ARG A 59 7.52 8.19 4.62
N VAL A 60 6.38 7.54 4.91
CA VAL A 60 5.70 7.70 6.20
C VAL A 60 6.55 7.13 7.34
N ALA A 61 7.24 6.00 7.11
CA ALA A 61 8.17 5.43 8.08
C ALA A 61 9.33 6.41 8.37
N GLU A 62 9.97 6.97 7.33
CA GLU A 62 11.02 7.98 7.48
C GLU A 62 10.53 9.21 8.26
N MET A 63 9.31 9.68 8.00
CA MET A 63 8.73 10.83 8.70
C MET A 63 8.48 10.55 10.19
N LEU A 64 8.05 9.34 10.53
CA LEU A 64 7.86 8.93 11.93
C LEU A 64 9.19 8.86 12.69
N GLU A 65 10.22 8.31 12.05
CA GLU A 65 11.57 8.23 12.61
C GLU A 65 12.16 9.63 12.84
N ALA A 66 12.10 10.50 11.83
CA ALA A 66 12.59 11.87 11.92
C ALA A 66 11.85 12.70 12.98
N ALA A 67 10.57 12.42 13.21
CA ALA A 67 9.76 13.07 14.24
C ALA A 67 9.95 12.47 15.66
N GLY A 68 10.80 11.45 15.82
CA GLY A 68 10.97 10.74 17.10
C GLY A 68 9.67 10.07 17.60
N SER A 69 8.72 9.83 16.70
CA SER A 69 7.37 9.34 16.99
C SER A 69 7.15 7.90 16.48
N ALA A 70 8.22 7.26 16.01
CA ALA A 70 8.23 5.88 15.56
C ALA A 70 8.12 4.92 16.76
N SER A 71 6.89 4.65 17.17
CA SER A 71 6.64 3.53 18.07
C SER A 71 6.75 2.21 17.32
N GLU A 72 7.23 1.19 18.01
CA GLU A 72 7.35 -0.19 17.49
C GLU A 72 6.02 -0.69 16.88
N LYS A 73 4.90 -0.34 17.53
CA LYS A 73 3.54 -0.64 17.05
C LYS A 73 3.25 0.02 15.70
N ASN A 74 3.54 1.31 15.55
CA ASN A 74 3.27 2.04 14.31
C ASN A 74 4.14 1.51 13.16
N LEU A 75 5.43 1.23 13.42
CA LEU A 75 6.33 0.64 12.43
C LEU A 75 5.84 -0.74 11.98
N ARG A 76 5.41 -1.61 12.90
CA ARG A 76 4.79 -2.89 12.55
C ARG A 76 3.52 -2.72 11.71
N THR A 77 2.66 -1.76 12.03
CA THR A 77 1.47 -1.47 11.22
C THR A 77 1.84 -1.04 9.80
N LEU A 78 2.85 -0.20 9.64
CA LEU A 78 3.35 0.20 8.32
C LEU A 78 3.97 -0.97 7.56
N GLN A 79 4.76 -1.82 8.22
CA GLN A 79 5.30 -3.03 7.59
C GLN A 79 4.21 -3.98 7.11
N ARG A 80 3.13 -4.17 7.90
CA ARG A 80 1.97 -4.96 7.47
C ARG A 80 1.31 -4.37 6.22
N LEU A 81 1.18 -3.03 6.15
CA LEU A 81 0.63 -2.34 4.98
C LEU A 81 1.58 -2.45 3.76
N ARG A 82 2.89 -2.35 3.98
CA ARG A 82 3.93 -2.52 2.96
C ARG A 82 3.92 -3.92 2.36
N GLY A 83 3.85 -4.95 3.21
CA GLY A 83 3.69 -6.35 2.78
C GLY A 83 2.43 -6.54 1.93
N LEU A 84 1.31 -5.90 2.30
CA LEU A 84 0.06 -5.96 1.55
C LEU A 84 0.20 -5.27 0.19
N ALA A 85 0.90 -4.13 0.14
CA ALA A 85 1.19 -3.44 -1.11
C ALA A 85 2.04 -4.32 -2.05
N TYR A 86 3.04 -5.03 -1.53
CA TYR A 86 3.84 -5.96 -2.34
C TYR A 86 3.06 -7.20 -2.81
N LEU A 87 2.13 -7.73 -1.99
CA LEU A 87 1.20 -8.77 -2.45
C LEU A 87 0.37 -8.28 -3.64
N ARG A 88 -0.20 -7.07 -3.52
CA ARG A 88 -0.98 -6.46 -4.60
C ARG A 88 -0.15 -6.17 -5.84
N LEU A 89 1.12 -5.79 -5.67
CA LEU A 89 2.03 -5.61 -6.80
C LEU A 89 2.25 -6.93 -7.54
N GLY A 90 2.46 -8.03 -6.81
CA GLY A 90 2.53 -9.37 -7.38
C GLY A 90 1.27 -9.72 -8.19
N GLU A 91 0.09 -9.48 -7.62
CA GLU A 91 -1.20 -9.70 -8.29
C GLU A 91 -1.37 -8.84 -9.55
N GLN A 92 -1.10 -7.55 -9.48
CA GLN A 92 -1.21 -6.65 -10.64
C GLN A 92 -0.27 -7.04 -11.77
N GLN A 93 0.97 -7.40 -11.45
CA GLN A 93 1.98 -7.70 -12.46
C GLN A 93 1.85 -9.09 -13.08
N ASN A 94 1.30 -10.05 -12.33
CA ASN A 94 1.24 -11.44 -12.77
C ASN A 94 -0.18 -11.91 -13.08
N CYS A 95 -1.15 -11.63 -12.21
CA CYS A 95 -2.50 -12.18 -12.31
C CYS A 95 -3.46 -11.28 -13.09
N LEU A 96 -3.37 -9.96 -12.90
CA LEU A 96 -4.21 -9.00 -13.61
C LEU A 96 -3.79 -8.85 -15.07
N VAL A 97 -2.49 -8.60 -15.32
CA VAL A 97 -1.95 -8.40 -16.67
C VAL A 97 -1.95 -9.70 -17.48
N ARG A 98 -1.69 -10.85 -16.84
CA ARG A 98 -1.63 -12.17 -17.50
C ARG A 98 -2.66 -13.11 -16.89
N HIS A 99 -3.92 -12.72 -17.03
CA HIS A 99 -5.04 -13.46 -16.48
C HIS A 99 -5.15 -14.87 -17.07
N THR A 100 -5.12 -15.89 -16.20
CA THR A 100 -5.38 -17.29 -16.56
C THR A 100 -6.17 -17.98 -15.46
N ILE A 101 -6.91 -19.03 -15.83
CA ILE A 101 -7.63 -19.88 -14.86
C ILE A 101 -6.69 -20.60 -13.89
N GLU A 102 -5.41 -20.75 -14.26
CA GLU A 102 -4.39 -21.43 -13.44
C GLU A 102 -3.86 -20.56 -12.29
N SER A 103 -4.13 -19.25 -12.32
CA SER A 103 -3.72 -18.29 -11.27
C SER A 103 -4.69 -18.28 -10.07
N CYS A 104 -5.97 -18.58 -10.31
CA CYS A 104 -7.03 -18.41 -9.31
C CYS A 104 -7.63 -19.74 -8.81
N LEU A 105 -7.34 -20.87 -9.45
CA LEU A 105 -7.83 -22.19 -9.06
C LEU A 105 -6.69 -23.04 -8.51
N LEU A 106 -6.96 -23.75 -7.41
CA LEU A 106 -5.99 -24.63 -6.80
C LEU A 106 -5.92 -25.99 -7.51
N PRO A 107 -4.72 -26.59 -7.62
CA PRO A 107 -3.42 -26.01 -7.24
C PRO A 107 -2.93 -24.96 -8.26
N ILE A 108 -2.27 -23.90 -7.76
CA ILE A 108 -1.58 -22.92 -8.62
C ILE A 108 -0.45 -23.64 -9.36
N ARG A 109 -0.42 -23.52 -10.68
CA ARG A 109 0.53 -24.22 -11.56
C ARG A 109 0.70 -23.50 -12.89
N GLY A 110 1.67 -23.94 -13.68
CA GLY A 110 1.82 -23.49 -15.07
C GLY A 110 1.89 -21.97 -15.17
N ALA A 111 0.97 -21.39 -15.94
CA ALA A 111 0.89 -19.95 -16.14
C ALA A 111 0.42 -19.16 -14.91
N GLY A 112 -0.09 -19.85 -13.87
CA GLY A 112 -0.47 -19.26 -12.59
C GLY A 112 0.69 -18.98 -11.65
N VAL A 113 1.88 -19.54 -11.91
CA VAL A 113 3.08 -19.24 -11.13
C VAL A 113 3.61 -17.85 -11.54
N HIS A 114 3.81 -16.97 -10.56
CA HIS A 114 4.33 -15.62 -10.79
C HIS A 114 5.69 -15.67 -11.50
N GLN A 115 5.82 -14.92 -12.59
CA GLN A 115 7.08 -14.76 -13.33
C GLN A 115 7.82 -13.49 -12.89
N ILE A 116 7.07 -12.44 -12.57
CA ILE A 116 7.60 -11.21 -11.98
C ILE A 116 7.52 -11.38 -10.47
N GLU A 117 8.56 -12.00 -9.91
CA GLU A 117 8.56 -12.46 -8.52
C GLU A 117 8.78 -11.35 -7.49
N ARG A 118 9.19 -10.14 -7.92
CA ARG A 118 9.59 -9.05 -7.01
C ARG A 118 8.52 -8.73 -5.95
N GLY A 119 7.25 -8.69 -6.35
CA GLY A 119 6.14 -8.39 -5.44
C GLY A 119 5.93 -9.52 -4.43
N SER A 120 5.84 -10.76 -4.91
CA SER A 120 5.66 -11.93 -4.03
C SER A 120 6.84 -12.16 -3.10
N ARG A 121 8.09 -12.03 -3.58
CA ARG A 121 9.28 -12.25 -2.75
C ARG A 121 9.43 -11.18 -1.66
N ALA A 122 9.20 -9.91 -1.98
CA ALA A 122 9.23 -8.84 -0.98
C ALA A 122 8.11 -9.01 0.07
N ALA A 123 6.91 -9.42 -0.34
CA ALA A 123 5.83 -9.72 0.59
C ALA A 123 6.17 -10.89 1.53
N ILE A 124 6.77 -11.97 0.99
CA ILE A 124 7.23 -13.12 1.79
C ILE A 124 8.24 -12.65 2.84
N GLU A 125 9.28 -11.92 2.43
CA GLU A 125 10.31 -11.41 3.33
C GLU A 125 9.71 -10.59 4.49
N ILE A 126 8.85 -9.61 4.17
CA ILE A 126 8.22 -8.75 5.17
C ILE A 126 7.31 -9.54 6.12
N TYR A 127 6.47 -10.44 5.60
CA TYR A 127 5.54 -11.18 6.45
C TYR A 127 6.22 -12.29 7.25
N THR A 128 7.29 -12.90 6.75
CA THR A 128 8.11 -13.82 7.53
C THR A 128 8.74 -13.10 8.72
N ASP A 129 9.35 -11.93 8.50
CA ASP A 129 9.92 -11.13 9.59
C ASP A 129 8.86 -10.74 10.63
N LEU A 130 7.68 -10.30 10.19
CA LEU A 130 6.57 -9.96 11.09
C LEU A 130 6.10 -11.15 11.93
N LEU A 131 6.00 -12.36 11.34
CA LEU A 131 5.56 -13.56 12.04
C LEU A 131 6.58 -14.06 13.07
N GLU A 132 7.88 -13.87 12.81
CA GLU A 132 8.94 -14.25 13.75
C GLU A 132 8.89 -13.39 15.03
N HIS A 133 8.44 -12.13 14.92
CA HIS A 133 8.42 -11.18 16.03
C HIS A 133 7.03 -11.01 16.68
N ASP A 134 5.94 -11.25 15.95
CA ASP A 134 4.54 -11.03 16.39
C ASP A 134 3.57 -12.00 15.66
N PRO A 135 3.51 -13.29 16.06
CA PRO A 135 2.79 -14.36 15.35
C PRO A 135 1.26 -14.26 15.38
#